data_AF-A0A5P2HAW2-F1
#
_entry.id   AF-A0A5P2HAW2-F1
#
_cell.length_a   1.000
_cell.length_b   1.000
_cell.length_c   1.000
_cell.angle_alpha   90.00
_cell.angle_beta   90.00
_cell.angle_gamma   90.00
#
_symmetry.space_group_name_H-M   'P 1'
#
loop_
_entity.id
_entity.type
_entity.pdbx_description
1 polymer ?
#
loop_
_entity_poly.entity_id
_entity_poly.type
_entity_poly.pdbx_seq_one_letter_code
_entity_poly.pdbx_strand_id
1 'polypeptide(L)'
;MTAEYTQKPLCSTPRRFPVTPMSEAARNDTDRRAAILTSGTKWANGTILHYCFFGGDSRYAVPKEQADVIRAAFDSWKATGIGLEFREVDQLGDAEVRIGFSLADGVSQSAVGRDVLRMRRDEPTTVYGWDLTTPYGNGTALHELGHVLGMEHEHQNPFTGIQWNEDKVYASLGRPPNSWSREKTFFNILRKLDPHDVQGSSWDPDSIMEYEFEAGLIAVPAKYQTGLVPSGTLSGPDKTWVQQWYPAGASPDRVLEPFDSATVHLGAGQQADFVIRPTESRKYTISTKGASDALLVLFEQADGEPRYLTADDDSGEERNASITHKLFKGRSYVLRMRVNYPGDSSAVAVLMI
;
A
#
# COMPACT_ATOMS: atom_id res chain seq x y z
N MET A 1 38.54 20.63 -9.76
CA MET A 1 37.71 20.63 -8.54
C MET A 1 36.61 19.62 -8.79
N THR A 2 36.77 18.40 -8.29
CA THR A 2 35.71 17.39 -8.29
C THR A 2 34.66 17.86 -7.30
N ALA A 3 33.46 18.18 -7.77
CA ALA A 3 32.33 18.35 -6.86
C ALA A 3 32.19 17.04 -6.08
N GLU A 4 32.37 17.09 -4.75
CA GLU A 4 32.06 15.95 -3.90
C GLU A 4 30.58 15.65 -4.09
N TYR A 5 30.28 14.54 -4.78
CA TYR A 5 28.91 14.04 -4.86
C TYR A 5 28.51 13.68 -3.44
N THR A 6 27.67 14.51 -2.84
CA THR A 6 27.17 14.25 -1.49
C THR A 6 26.09 13.18 -1.63
N GLN A 7 26.32 12.01 -1.03
CA GLN A 7 25.38 10.90 -1.03
C GLN A 7 23.99 11.38 -0.60
N LYS A 8 22.96 11.07 -1.39
CA LYS A 8 21.56 11.43 -1.08
C LYS A 8 21.01 10.50 0.01
N PRO A 9 20.18 10.99 0.94
CA PRO A 9 19.60 10.16 1.99
C PRO A 9 18.56 9.20 1.46
N LEU A 10 18.72 7.90 1.71
CA LEU A 10 17.69 6.91 1.35
C LEU A 10 16.55 6.86 2.36
N CYS A 11 15.33 6.62 1.87
CA CYS A 11 14.14 6.40 2.69
C CYS A 11 14.20 5.06 3.44
N SER A 12 13.24 4.77 4.30
CA SER A 12 13.13 3.42 4.89
C SER A 12 11.69 3.05 5.17
N THR A 13 11.33 1.78 5.06
CA THR A 13 10.03 1.29 5.53
C THR A 13 10.11 0.89 7.00
N PRO A 14 9.04 1.12 7.79
CA PRO A 14 9.00 0.64 9.17
C PRO A 14 9.02 -0.89 9.15
N ARG A 15 9.45 -1.52 10.24
CA ARG A 15 9.32 -2.98 10.34
C ARG A 15 7.84 -3.33 10.17
N ARG A 16 7.53 -4.19 9.20
CA ARG A 16 6.17 -4.67 9.00
C ARG A 16 5.65 -5.27 10.30
N PHE A 17 4.40 -4.99 10.60
CA PHE A 17 3.72 -5.63 11.71
C PHE A 17 3.70 -7.15 11.49
N PRO A 18 3.71 -7.97 12.56
CA PRO A 18 3.54 -9.40 12.42
C PRO A 18 2.31 -9.70 11.56
N VAL A 19 2.52 -10.52 10.54
CA VAL A 19 1.44 -11.05 9.72
C VAL A 19 0.58 -11.92 10.62
N THR A 20 -0.74 -11.89 10.42
CA THR A 20 -1.65 -12.82 11.10
C THR A 20 -1.14 -14.26 10.89
N PRO A 21 -1.07 -15.09 11.93
CA PRO A 21 -0.65 -16.47 11.78
C PRO A 21 -1.52 -17.18 10.75
N MET A 22 -0.89 -17.71 9.70
CA MET A 22 -1.56 -18.50 8.69
C MET A 22 -1.73 -19.96 9.16
N SER A 23 -2.78 -20.61 8.70
CA SER A 23 -3.01 -22.05 8.86
C SER A 23 -1.82 -22.84 8.32
N GLU A 24 -1.67 -24.09 8.76
CA GLU A 24 -0.62 -24.96 8.20
C GLU A 24 -0.81 -25.20 6.70
N ALA A 25 -2.06 -25.35 6.25
CA ALA A 25 -2.38 -25.48 4.82
C ALA A 25 -1.95 -24.24 4.03
N ALA A 26 -2.29 -23.04 4.50
CA ALA A 26 -1.91 -21.79 3.85
C ALA A 26 -0.39 -21.53 3.88
N ARG A 27 0.33 -21.98 4.91
CA ARG A 27 1.80 -21.85 4.96
C ARG A 27 2.53 -22.77 3.99
N ASN A 28 1.97 -23.95 3.74
CA ASN A 28 2.55 -24.98 2.89
C ASN A 28 2.22 -24.78 1.40
N ASP A 29 1.13 -24.07 1.08
CA ASP A 29 0.81 -23.61 -0.27
C ASP A 29 1.54 -22.28 -0.55
N THR A 30 2.58 -22.33 -1.36
CA THR A 30 3.43 -21.16 -1.67
C THR A 30 2.68 -20.08 -2.43
N ASP A 31 1.78 -20.46 -3.34
CA ASP A 31 1.03 -19.51 -4.17
C ASP A 31 -0.06 -18.84 -3.34
N ARG A 32 -0.76 -19.60 -2.49
CA ARG A 32 -1.73 -19.07 -1.51
C ARG A 32 -1.05 -18.10 -0.55
N ARG A 33 0.04 -18.53 0.09
CA ARG A 33 0.80 -17.70 1.04
C ARG A 33 1.17 -16.36 0.41
N ALA A 34 1.68 -16.40 -0.80
CA ALA A 34 2.18 -15.23 -1.47
C ALA A 34 1.08 -14.27 -1.93
N ALA A 35 -0.01 -14.81 -2.46
CA ALA A 35 -1.18 -14.01 -2.79
C ALA A 35 -1.72 -13.27 -1.57
N ILE A 36 -1.77 -13.93 -0.40
CA ILE A 36 -2.17 -13.32 0.88
C ILE A 36 -1.23 -12.18 1.28
N LEU A 37 0.09 -12.40 1.24
CA LEU A 37 1.08 -11.39 1.62
C LEU A 37 1.08 -10.18 0.69
N THR A 38 0.89 -10.41 -0.60
CA THR A 38 0.86 -9.36 -1.63
C THR A 38 -0.41 -8.51 -1.51
N SER A 39 -1.57 -9.14 -1.34
CA SER A 39 -2.88 -8.49 -1.32
C SER A 39 -3.26 -7.89 0.04
N GLY A 40 -2.78 -8.45 1.15
CA GLY A 40 -3.19 -8.04 2.50
C GLY A 40 -2.87 -6.59 2.87
N THR A 41 -1.89 -5.99 2.19
CA THR A 41 -1.55 -4.56 2.34
C THR A 41 -2.36 -3.65 1.41
N LYS A 42 -3.05 -4.17 0.41
CA LYS A 42 -3.70 -3.34 -0.62
C LYS A 42 -5.06 -2.84 -0.15
N TRP A 43 -5.38 -1.59 -0.47
CA TRP A 43 -6.69 -1.01 -0.16
C TRP A 43 -7.81 -1.66 -0.96
N ALA A 44 -9.04 -1.75 -0.45
CA ALA A 44 -10.16 -2.07 -1.33
C ALA A 44 -10.28 -0.98 -2.40
N ASN A 45 -10.46 -1.35 -3.66
CA ASN A 45 -10.61 -0.37 -4.73
C ASN A 45 -11.84 0.53 -4.49
N GLY A 46 -11.79 1.78 -4.92
CA GLY A 46 -12.82 2.79 -4.62
C GLY A 46 -12.72 3.40 -3.21
N THR A 47 -11.71 3.04 -2.42
CA THR A 47 -11.53 3.62 -1.07
C THR A 47 -11.16 5.09 -1.19
N ILE A 48 -11.83 5.93 -0.40
CA ILE A 48 -11.38 7.28 -0.17
C ILE A 48 -10.38 7.23 0.98
N LEU A 49 -9.13 7.57 0.68
CA LEU A 49 -8.07 7.68 1.67
C LEU A 49 -8.01 9.11 2.17
N HIS A 50 -8.31 9.30 3.45
CA HIS A 50 -8.20 10.59 4.10
C HIS A 50 -6.77 10.79 4.55
N TYR A 51 -6.21 11.96 4.23
CA TYR A 51 -4.90 12.37 4.69
C TYR A 51 -4.97 13.69 5.44
N CYS A 52 -4.10 13.85 6.43
CA CYS A 52 -4.00 15.08 7.21
C CYS A 52 -2.53 15.36 7.54
N PHE A 53 -2.15 16.62 7.50
CA PHE A 53 -0.82 17.07 7.87
C PHE A 53 -0.75 17.37 9.37
N PHE A 54 0.33 16.95 10.03
CA PHE A 54 0.65 17.49 11.35
C PHE A 54 0.87 19.01 11.24
N GLY A 55 0.35 19.76 12.21
CA GLY A 55 0.47 21.22 12.26
C GLY A 55 0.68 21.74 13.68
N GLY A 56 0.55 23.05 13.85
CA GLY A 56 0.76 23.73 15.15
C GLY A 56 2.18 23.53 15.67
N ASP A 57 2.31 23.35 17.00
CA ASP A 57 3.60 23.16 17.69
C ASP A 57 4.12 21.72 17.62
N SER A 58 3.54 20.86 16.77
CA SER A 58 4.02 19.49 16.61
C SER A 58 5.47 19.49 16.09
N ARG A 59 6.31 18.61 16.63
CA ARG A 59 7.66 18.35 16.09
C ARG A 59 7.64 17.83 14.64
N TYR A 60 6.48 17.35 14.18
CA TYR A 60 6.25 16.86 12.82
C TYR A 60 5.48 17.87 11.96
N ALA A 61 5.30 19.12 12.41
CA ALA A 61 4.52 20.10 11.69
C ALA A 61 5.04 20.26 10.25
N VAL A 62 4.13 20.19 9.28
CA VAL A 62 4.48 20.23 7.85
C VAL A 62 4.43 21.68 7.36
N PRO A 63 5.56 22.26 6.92
CA PRO A 63 5.56 23.59 6.33
C PRO A 63 4.71 23.63 5.06
N LYS A 64 4.08 24.78 4.78
CA LYS A 64 3.15 24.92 3.65
C LYS A 64 3.76 24.50 2.31
N GLU A 65 4.98 24.93 2.02
CA GLU A 65 5.67 24.60 0.76
C GLU A 65 5.89 23.09 0.59
N GLN A 66 6.15 22.37 1.68
CA GLN A 66 6.35 20.92 1.68
C GLN A 66 5.00 20.20 1.51
N ALA A 67 3.95 20.70 2.18
CA ALA A 67 2.59 20.21 2.01
C ALA A 67 2.08 20.38 0.58
N ASP A 68 2.40 21.50 -0.09
CA ASP A 68 2.02 21.74 -1.48
C ASP A 68 2.66 20.73 -2.46
N VAL A 69 3.91 20.33 -2.22
CA VAL A 69 4.56 19.25 -3.00
C VAL A 69 3.87 17.91 -2.78
N ILE A 70 3.49 17.59 -1.53
CA ILE A 70 2.83 16.34 -1.19
C ILE A 70 1.42 16.28 -1.82
N ARG A 71 0.68 17.39 -1.83
CA ARG A 71 -0.60 17.50 -2.55
C ARG A 71 -0.43 17.24 -4.04
N ALA A 72 0.58 17.86 -4.67
CA ALA A 72 0.88 17.62 -6.09
C ALA A 72 1.28 16.17 -6.39
N ALA A 73 1.91 15.48 -5.42
CA ALA A 73 2.22 14.06 -5.52
C ALA A 73 0.94 13.19 -5.46
N PHE A 74 -0.03 13.52 -4.58
CA PHE A 74 -1.35 12.88 -4.59
C PHE A 74 -2.07 13.11 -5.93
N ASP A 75 -2.03 14.33 -6.46
CA ASP A 75 -2.61 14.66 -7.76
C ASP A 75 -1.95 13.84 -8.89
N SER A 76 -0.63 13.66 -8.83
CA SER A 76 0.12 12.87 -9.81
C SER A 76 -0.28 11.39 -9.80
N TRP A 77 -0.43 10.80 -8.61
CA TRP A 77 -0.95 9.44 -8.47
C TRP A 77 -2.41 9.35 -8.93
N LYS A 78 -3.25 10.34 -8.60
CA LYS A 78 -4.65 10.35 -9.04
C LYS A 78 -4.79 10.48 -10.56
N ALA A 79 -3.94 11.29 -11.19
CA ALA A 79 -3.90 11.50 -12.64
C ALA A 79 -3.55 10.23 -13.42
N THR A 80 -3.06 9.18 -12.77
CA THR A 80 -2.89 7.85 -13.39
C THR A 80 -4.24 7.18 -13.70
N GLY A 81 -5.37 7.72 -13.23
CA GLY A 81 -6.70 7.17 -13.51
C GLY A 81 -7.03 5.95 -12.64
N ILE A 82 -6.57 5.95 -11.39
CA ILE A 82 -6.91 4.92 -10.41
C ILE A 82 -8.27 5.18 -9.76
N GLY A 83 -8.89 4.10 -9.27
CA GLY A 83 -10.17 4.10 -8.57
C GLY A 83 -10.12 4.53 -7.12
N LEU A 84 -8.93 4.68 -6.51
CA LEU A 84 -8.81 5.29 -5.18
C LEU A 84 -9.05 6.80 -5.27
N GLU A 85 -9.61 7.37 -4.21
CA GLU A 85 -9.76 8.81 -4.03
C GLU A 85 -8.88 9.27 -2.87
N PHE A 86 -8.38 10.50 -2.95
CA PHE A 86 -7.60 11.11 -1.88
C PHE A 86 -8.33 12.35 -1.36
N ARG A 87 -8.42 12.49 -0.04
CA ARG A 87 -9.09 13.62 0.57
C ARG A 87 -8.26 14.19 1.71
N GLU A 88 -7.90 15.47 1.59
CA GLU A 88 -7.34 16.18 2.72
C GLU A 88 -8.44 16.47 3.74
N VAL A 89 -8.17 16.20 5.01
CA VAL A 89 -9.05 16.52 6.14
C VAL A 89 -8.33 17.38 7.17
N ASP A 90 -9.11 18.15 7.93
CA ASP A 90 -8.57 19.15 8.85
C ASP A 90 -8.14 18.58 10.21
N GLN A 91 -8.48 17.33 10.52
CA GLN A 91 -8.21 16.70 11.82
C GLN A 91 -7.46 15.38 11.64
N LEU A 92 -6.36 15.21 12.36
CA LEU A 92 -5.58 13.96 12.37
C LEU A 92 -6.41 12.73 12.77
N GLY A 93 -7.44 12.93 13.61
CA GLY A 93 -8.34 11.87 14.06
C GLY A 93 -9.25 11.30 12.97
N ASP A 94 -9.43 12.04 11.88
CA ASP A 94 -10.28 11.68 10.74
C ASP A 94 -9.46 11.13 9.55
N ALA A 95 -8.13 11.01 9.69
CA ALA A 95 -7.22 10.60 8.63
C ALA A 95 -6.63 9.20 8.87
N GLU A 96 -6.70 8.35 7.85
CA GLU A 96 -5.91 7.11 7.81
C GLU A 96 -4.42 7.43 7.64
N VAL A 97 -4.10 8.35 6.73
CA VAL A 97 -2.73 8.75 6.37
C VAL A 97 -2.37 10.05 7.10
N ARG A 98 -1.46 9.97 8.07
CA ARG A 98 -1.04 11.12 8.87
C ARG A 98 0.37 11.52 8.47
N ILE A 99 0.52 12.72 7.93
CA ILE A 99 1.73 13.14 7.22
C ILE A 99 2.52 14.12 8.08
N GLY A 100 3.77 13.77 8.39
CA GLY A 100 4.70 14.57 9.17
C GLY A 100 5.91 15.04 8.35
N PHE A 101 6.61 16.04 8.88
CA PHE A 101 7.86 16.55 8.32
C PHE A 101 8.86 16.83 9.45
N SER A 102 10.09 16.36 9.33
CA SER A 102 11.12 16.51 10.38
C SER A 102 12.54 16.55 9.79
N LEU A 103 13.04 17.76 9.51
CA LEU A 103 14.46 17.96 9.16
C LEU A 103 15.41 17.52 10.27
N ALA A 104 14.97 17.65 11.53
CA ALA A 104 15.78 17.26 12.68
C ALA A 104 16.01 15.75 12.73
N ASP A 105 15.02 14.95 12.32
CA ASP A 105 15.17 13.49 12.24
C ASP A 105 15.92 13.08 10.96
N GLY A 106 15.77 13.82 9.86
CA GLY A 106 16.48 13.56 8.61
C GLY A 106 16.10 12.24 7.93
N VAL A 107 14.93 11.69 8.27
CA VAL A 107 14.44 10.39 7.77
C VAL A 107 13.12 10.58 7.04
N SER A 108 13.04 10.03 5.83
CA SER A 108 11.76 9.82 5.13
C SER A 108 11.36 8.35 5.23
N GLN A 109 10.08 8.11 5.50
CA GLN A 109 9.54 6.79 5.77
C GLN A 109 8.01 6.79 5.66
N SER A 110 7.45 5.72 5.08
CA SER A 110 6.02 5.46 5.08
C SER A 110 5.71 4.00 5.40
N ALA A 111 4.61 3.76 6.11
CA ALA A 111 4.00 2.44 6.16
C ALA A 111 3.40 2.06 4.79
N VAL A 112 3.29 0.74 4.57
CA VAL A 112 2.91 0.18 3.27
C VAL A 112 1.43 -0.17 3.25
N GLY A 113 0.67 0.54 2.41
CA GLY A 113 -0.75 0.28 2.21
C GLY A 113 -1.55 0.35 3.51
N ARG A 114 -2.37 -0.66 3.76
CA ARG A 114 -3.20 -0.80 4.97
C ARG A 114 -2.41 -0.92 6.28
N ASP A 115 -1.10 -1.12 6.25
CA ASP A 115 -0.30 -1.09 7.49
C ASP A 115 -0.36 0.28 8.19
N VAL A 116 -0.72 1.36 7.47
CA VAL A 116 -0.98 2.68 8.07
C VAL A 116 -2.07 2.62 9.15
N LEU A 117 -3.03 1.70 9.03
CA LEU A 117 -4.14 1.53 9.99
C LEU A 117 -3.68 0.91 11.31
N ARG A 118 -2.51 0.28 11.32
CA ARG A 118 -1.92 -0.38 12.50
C ARG A 118 -0.96 0.54 13.26
N MET A 119 -0.62 1.69 12.67
CA MET A 119 0.22 2.69 13.31
C MET A 119 -0.53 3.45 14.40
N ARG A 120 0.23 3.94 15.38
CA ARG A 120 -0.33 4.73 16.47
C ARG A 120 -0.92 6.03 15.94
N ARG A 121 -2.05 6.46 16.52
CA ARG A 121 -2.80 7.64 16.07
C ARG A 121 -2.06 8.96 16.33
N ASP A 122 -1.15 8.97 17.30
CA ASP A 122 -0.33 10.14 17.68
C ASP A 122 0.98 10.25 16.89
N GLU A 123 1.25 9.31 15.97
CA GLU A 123 2.45 9.27 15.16
C GLU A 123 2.13 9.46 13.66
N PRO A 124 3.05 10.05 12.87
CA PRO A 124 2.93 10.05 11.43
C PRO A 124 3.00 8.63 10.87
N THR A 125 2.13 8.34 9.90
CA THR A 125 2.19 7.12 9.09
C THR A 125 3.17 7.26 7.93
N THR A 126 3.40 8.51 7.54
CA THR A 126 4.31 8.93 6.48
C THR A 126 5.02 10.18 6.97
N VAL A 127 6.35 10.17 6.96
CA VAL A 127 7.19 11.29 7.40
C VAL A 127 8.22 11.62 6.33
N TYR A 128 8.53 12.90 6.19
CA TYR A 128 9.55 13.40 5.26
C TYR A 128 10.68 14.09 6.03
N GLY A 129 11.91 13.78 5.67
CA GLY A 129 13.12 14.21 6.40
C GLY A 129 13.95 15.31 5.76
N TRP A 130 13.59 15.76 4.54
CA TRP A 130 14.37 16.73 3.77
C TRP A 130 13.47 17.56 2.85
N ASP A 131 14.04 18.60 2.24
CA ASP A 131 13.31 19.54 1.39
C ASP A 131 12.75 18.88 0.11
N LEU A 132 11.41 18.78 0.06
CA LEU A 132 10.62 18.20 -1.02
C LEU A 132 10.53 19.12 -2.24
N THR A 133 10.91 20.40 -2.13
CA THR A 133 10.87 21.34 -3.26
C THR A 133 12.02 21.13 -4.25
N THR A 134 13.04 20.36 -3.87
CA THR A 134 14.12 19.93 -4.75
C THR A 134 13.68 18.83 -5.71
N PRO A 135 14.34 18.60 -6.87
CA PRO A 135 14.00 17.48 -7.76
C PRO A 135 14.05 16.12 -7.07
N TYR A 136 15.02 15.91 -6.17
CA TYR A 136 15.13 14.67 -5.41
C TYR A 136 13.99 14.52 -4.40
N GLY A 137 13.71 15.58 -3.65
CA GLY A 137 12.64 15.60 -2.66
C GLY A 137 11.25 15.48 -3.29
N ASN A 138 11.03 16.02 -4.49
CA ASN A 138 9.80 15.83 -5.25
C ASN A 138 9.58 14.35 -5.61
N GLY A 139 10.64 13.68 -6.07
CA GLY A 139 10.64 12.23 -6.27
C GLY A 139 10.37 11.46 -4.98
N THR A 140 10.93 11.89 -3.84
CA THR A 140 10.62 11.31 -2.53
C THR A 140 9.13 11.43 -2.18
N ALA A 141 8.48 12.56 -2.46
CA ALA A 141 7.04 12.73 -2.22
C ALA A 141 6.21 11.70 -3.01
N LEU A 142 6.56 11.44 -4.27
CA LEU A 142 5.92 10.39 -5.06
C LEU A 142 6.20 8.99 -4.50
N HIS A 143 7.45 8.72 -4.11
CA HIS A 143 7.91 7.44 -3.57
C HIS A 143 7.17 7.04 -2.29
N GLU A 144 7.12 7.93 -1.30
CA GLU A 144 6.45 7.64 -0.03
C GLU A 144 4.94 7.44 -0.22
N LEU A 145 4.32 8.17 -1.15
CA LEU A 145 2.92 7.91 -1.52
C LEU A 145 2.75 6.58 -2.28
N GLY A 146 3.75 6.12 -3.02
CA GLY A 146 3.79 4.76 -3.59
C GLY A 146 3.68 3.69 -2.49
N HIS A 147 4.40 3.87 -1.36
CA HIS A 147 4.23 3.03 -0.19
C HIS A 147 2.82 3.11 0.40
N VAL A 148 2.23 4.30 0.52
CA VAL A 148 0.82 4.46 0.97
C VAL A 148 -0.15 3.68 0.06
N LEU A 149 0.14 3.55 -1.23
CA LEU A 149 -0.63 2.73 -2.18
C LEU A 149 -0.34 1.23 -2.09
N GLY A 150 0.65 0.84 -1.31
CA GLY A 150 1.03 -0.55 -1.06
C GLY A 150 2.18 -1.06 -1.92
N MET A 151 2.93 -0.18 -2.59
CA MET A 151 4.14 -0.56 -3.33
C MET A 151 5.31 -0.79 -2.36
N GLU A 152 6.18 -1.73 -2.71
CA GLU A 152 7.43 -2.01 -2.02
C GLU A 152 8.60 -1.49 -2.86
N HIS A 153 9.81 -1.49 -2.31
CA HIS A 153 10.99 -1.06 -3.07
C HIS A 153 11.30 -2.00 -4.24
N GLU A 154 11.59 -1.40 -5.39
CA GLU A 154 11.80 -2.12 -6.65
C GLU A 154 13.11 -2.93 -6.64
N HIS A 155 14.16 -2.45 -5.95
CA HIS A 155 15.42 -3.20 -5.82
C HIS A 155 15.29 -4.48 -4.98
N GLN A 156 14.20 -4.61 -4.21
CA GLN A 156 13.89 -5.83 -3.47
C GLN A 156 13.14 -6.85 -4.33
N ASN A 157 12.74 -6.49 -5.55
CA ASN A 157 12.14 -7.40 -6.51
C ASN A 157 13.11 -8.58 -6.78
N PRO A 158 12.68 -9.83 -6.58
CA PRO A 158 13.51 -11.02 -6.76
C PRO A 158 13.95 -11.22 -8.22
N PHE A 159 13.24 -10.61 -9.18
CA PHE A 159 13.55 -10.69 -10.61
C PHE A 159 14.48 -9.57 -11.11
N THR A 160 15.04 -8.75 -10.20
CA THR A 160 16.05 -7.71 -10.53
C THR A 160 17.33 -8.25 -11.16
N GLY A 161 17.74 -9.47 -10.80
CA GLY A 161 19.07 -9.96 -11.13
C GLY A 161 20.21 -9.17 -10.46
N ILE A 162 19.88 -8.20 -9.56
CA ILE A 162 20.87 -7.43 -8.82
C ILE A 162 21.62 -8.36 -7.88
N GLN A 163 22.94 -8.35 -7.99
CA GLN A 163 23.84 -8.88 -6.97
C GLN A 163 24.56 -7.71 -6.32
N TRP A 164 24.46 -7.62 -5.00
CA TRP A 164 25.06 -6.54 -4.23
C TRP A 164 26.52 -6.80 -3.91
N ASN A 165 27.34 -5.75 -3.86
CA ASN A 165 28.57 -5.76 -3.09
C ASN A 165 28.21 -5.44 -1.62
N GLU A 166 27.77 -6.46 -0.88
CA GLU A 166 27.17 -6.28 0.45
C GLU A 166 28.06 -5.49 1.42
N ASP A 167 29.37 -5.76 1.45
CA ASP A 167 30.30 -5.05 2.33
C ASP A 167 30.36 -3.56 1.99
N LYS A 168 30.34 -3.20 0.71
CA LYS A 168 30.27 -1.79 0.29
C LYS A 168 28.91 -1.17 0.61
N VAL A 169 27.81 -1.91 0.46
CA VAL A 169 26.47 -1.43 0.84
C VAL A 169 26.42 -1.13 2.33
N TYR A 170 26.88 -2.05 3.19
CA TYR A 170 26.95 -1.83 4.63
C TYR A 170 27.88 -0.67 4.99
N ALA A 171 29.05 -0.57 4.36
CA ALA A 171 30.01 0.49 4.64
C ALA A 171 29.52 1.89 4.22
N SER A 172 28.83 1.97 3.07
CA SER A 172 28.24 3.20 2.55
C SER A 172 27.07 3.65 3.44
N LEU A 173 26.07 2.80 3.64
CA LEU A 173 24.85 3.17 4.36
C LEU A 173 25.02 3.25 5.89
N GLY A 174 26.11 2.71 6.43
CA GLY A 174 26.50 2.92 7.82
C GLY A 174 27.05 4.32 8.12
N ARG A 175 27.28 5.15 7.08
CA ARG A 175 27.76 6.53 7.22
C ARG A 175 26.61 7.53 6.96
N PRO A 176 26.76 8.79 7.39
CA PRO A 176 25.82 9.84 7.01
C PRO A 176 25.65 9.92 5.48
N PRO A 177 24.47 10.30 4.98
CA PRO A 177 23.34 10.81 5.76
C PRO A 177 22.44 9.74 6.41
N ASN A 178 22.56 8.46 6.03
CA ASN A 178 21.68 7.40 6.53
C ASN A 178 22.07 6.87 7.91
N SER A 179 23.36 6.59 8.13
CA SER A 179 23.89 6.04 9.40
C SER A 179 23.13 4.80 9.90
N TRP A 180 22.75 3.90 8.99
CA TRP A 180 21.96 2.71 9.32
C TRP A 180 22.79 1.60 9.95
N SER A 181 22.13 0.86 10.86
CA SER A 181 22.65 -0.42 11.33
C SER A 181 22.65 -1.46 10.22
N ARG A 182 23.49 -2.50 10.34
CA ARG A 182 23.47 -3.63 9.39
C ARG A 182 22.09 -4.26 9.27
N GLU A 183 21.35 -4.38 10.37
CA GLU A 183 20.00 -4.95 10.33
C GLU A 183 19.04 -4.07 9.51
N LYS A 184 19.08 -2.74 9.70
CA LYS A 184 18.25 -1.81 8.93
C LYS A 184 18.63 -1.83 7.45
N THR A 185 19.93 -1.85 7.13
CA THR A 185 20.43 -1.96 5.75
C THR A 185 20.01 -3.28 5.10
N PHE A 186 20.11 -4.40 5.82
CA PHE A 186 19.67 -5.69 5.31
C PHE A 186 18.18 -5.65 4.97
N PHE A 187 17.35 -5.18 5.89
CA PHE A 187 15.89 -5.15 5.72
C PHE A 187 15.45 -4.26 4.55
N ASN A 188 16.04 -3.07 4.42
CA ASN A 188 15.62 -2.09 3.41
C ASN A 188 16.28 -2.28 2.05
N ILE A 189 17.49 -2.86 1.97
CA ILE A 189 18.27 -2.92 0.72
C ILE A 189 18.53 -4.35 0.24
N LEU A 190 19.10 -5.18 1.11
CA LEU A 190 19.67 -6.46 0.68
C LEU A 190 18.65 -7.59 0.62
N ARG A 191 17.65 -7.55 1.52
CA ARG A 191 16.57 -8.54 1.57
C ARG A 191 15.77 -8.47 0.28
N LYS A 192 15.64 -9.59 -0.41
CA LYS A 192 14.69 -9.77 -1.51
C LYS A 192 13.32 -10.15 -0.97
N LEU A 193 12.27 -9.71 -1.66
CA LEU A 193 10.92 -10.23 -1.47
C LEU A 193 10.87 -11.67 -1.97
N ASP A 194 9.93 -12.49 -1.45
CA ASP A 194 9.73 -13.84 -1.97
C ASP A 194 9.33 -13.73 -3.47
N PRO A 195 9.92 -14.50 -4.40
CA PRO A 195 9.51 -14.56 -5.80
C PRO A 195 8.02 -14.68 -6.04
N HIS A 196 7.30 -15.30 -5.11
CA HIS A 196 5.87 -15.47 -5.20
C HIS A 196 5.12 -14.22 -4.68
N ASP A 197 5.70 -13.44 -3.75
CA ASP A 197 5.11 -12.23 -3.14
C ASP A 197 5.15 -11.00 -4.08
N VAL A 198 5.70 -11.16 -5.29
CA VAL A 198 5.82 -10.09 -6.28
C VAL A 198 5.13 -10.57 -7.55
N GLN A 199 4.11 -9.84 -8.01
CA GLN A 199 3.56 -10.08 -9.35
C GLN A 199 4.69 -9.86 -10.35
N GLY A 200 4.96 -10.88 -11.20
CA GLY A 200 6.13 -11.04 -12.06
C GLY A 200 6.39 -9.92 -13.08
N SER A 201 6.54 -8.69 -12.62
CA SER A 201 7.12 -7.61 -13.39
C SER A 201 8.60 -7.90 -13.60
N SER A 202 9.04 -7.67 -14.84
CA SER A 202 10.44 -7.40 -15.10
C SER A 202 10.86 -6.19 -14.27
N TRP A 203 12.01 -6.28 -13.62
CA TRP A 203 12.59 -5.17 -12.87
C TRP A 203 12.61 -3.87 -13.67
N ASP A 204 12.11 -2.80 -13.06
CA ASP A 204 12.08 -1.45 -13.62
C ASP A 204 13.12 -0.53 -12.94
N PRO A 205 14.32 -0.35 -13.52
CA PRO A 205 15.36 0.51 -12.94
C PRO A 205 14.97 2.01 -12.92
N ASP A 206 13.90 2.41 -13.64
CA ASP A 206 13.41 3.78 -13.69
C ASP A 206 12.16 4.00 -12.82
N SER A 207 11.70 2.96 -12.11
CA SER A 207 10.56 3.03 -11.18
C SER A 207 10.79 4.11 -10.12
N ILE A 208 9.72 4.79 -9.73
CA ILE A 208 9.75 5.69 -8.58
C ILE A 208 10.10 4.96 -7.28
N MET A 209 9.87 3.65 -7.22
CA MET A 209 10.17 2.79 -6.06
C MET A 209 11.61 2.24 -6.07
N GLU A 210 12.39 2.49 -7.11
CA GLU A 210 13.81 2.16 -7.18
C GLU A 210 14.65 3.24 -6.49
N TYR A 211 15.69 2.82 -5.77
CA TYR A 211 16.61 3.75 -5.14
C TYR A 211 17.74 4.17 -6.09
N GLU A 212 18.25 5.38 -5.85
CA GLU A 212 19.53 5.79 -6.42
C GLU A 212 20.67 5.09 -5.67
N PHE A 213 21.49 4.33 -6.39
CA PHE A 213 22.65 3.63 -5.83
C PHE A 213 23.95 4.16 -6.44
N GLU A 214 24.91 4.44 -5.56
CA GLU A 214 26.24 4.91 -5.97
C GLU A 214 27.04 3.83 -6.70
N ALA A 215 28.07 4.27 -7.42
CA ALA A 215 29.00 3.40 -8.12
C ALA A 215 29.63 2.37 -7.17
N GLY A 216 29.67 1.11 -7.61
CA GLY A 216 30.30 0.01 -6.90
C GLY A 216 29.46 -0.66 -5.82
N LEU A 217 28.23 -0.18 -5.54
CA LEU A 217 27.29 -0.87 -4.64
C LEU A 217 26.65 -2.09 -5.32
N ILE A 218 26.30 -1.96 -6.61
CA ILE A 218 25.78 -3.05 -7.43
C ILE A 218 26.95 -3.75 -8.12
N ALA A 219 27.08 -5.06 -7.91
CA ALA A 219 28.10 -5.90 -8.56
C ALA A 219 27.63 -6.44 -9.92
N VAL A 220 26.34 -6.76 -10.04
CA VAL A 220 25.71 -7.26 -11.28
C VAL A 220 24.32 -6.63 -11.37
N PRO A 221 23.85 -6.22 -12.57
CA PRO A 221 24.53 -6.32 -13.87
C PRO A 221 25.57 -5.21 -14.11
N ALA A 222 26.52 -5.47 -15.03
CA ALA A 222 27.66 -4.58 -15.31
C ALA A 222 27.25 -3.13 -15.63
N LYS A 223 26.10 -2.95 -16.30
CA LYS A 223 25.53 -1.63 -16.63
C LYS A 223 25.37 -0.72 -15.41
N TYR A 224 25.08 -1.28 -14.22
CA TYR A 224 24.81 -0.50 -13.01
C TYR A 224 25.98 -0.51 -12.01
N GLN A 225 27.15 -1.05 -12.38
CA GLN A 225 28.35 -0.98 -11.55
C GLN A 225 28.86 0.46 -11.41
N THR A 226 28.58 1.34 -12.38
CA THR A 226 28.92 2.77 -12.32
C THR A 226 27.87 3.61 -11.59
N GLY A 227 26.83 2.99 -11.03
CA GLY A 227 25.71 3.62 -10.36
C GLY A 227 24.38 3.39 -11.07
N LEU A 228 23.30 3.56 -10.32
CA LEU A 228 21.91 3.52 -10.78
C LEU A 228 21.23 4.80 -10.35
N VAL A 229 20.67 5.54 -11.30
CA VAL A 229 19.97 6.81 -11.06
C VAL A 229 18.60 6.72 -11.74
N PRO A 230 17.54 6.44 -10.97
CA PRO A 230 16.17 6.43 -11.49
C PRO A 230 15.72 7.82 -11.96
N SER A 231 14.62 7.87 -12.72
CA SER A 231 14.09 9.12 -13.28
C SER A 231 13.61 10.14 -12.24
N GLY A 232 13.23 9.67 -11.05
CA GLY A 232 12.56 10.48 -10.02
C GLY A 232 11.10 10.82 -10.35
N THR A 233 10.49 10.12 -11.30
CA THR A 233 9.09 10.30 -11.72
C THR A 233 8.37 8.97 -11.85
N LEU A 234 7.03 8.98 -11.94
CA LEU A 234 6.24 7.75 -12.13
C LEU A 234 6.53 7.12 -13.49
N SER A 235 7.08 5.90 -13.48
CA SER A 235 7.36 5.11 -14.68
C SER A 235 6.07 4.57 -15.33
N GLY A 236 6.20 3.96 -16.51
CA GLY A 236 5.09 3.23 -17.13
C GLY A 236 4.61 2.05 -16.27
N PRO A 237 5.52 1.13 -15.88
CA PRO A 237 5.22 0.04 -14.95
C PRO A 237 4.58 0.47 -13.63
N ASP A 238 5.05 1.57 -13.01
CA ASP A 238 4.44 2.10 -11.77
C ASP A 238 2.94 2.38 -11.96
N LYS A 239 2.59 3.05 -13.06
CA LYS A 239 1.20 3.41 -13.40
C LYS A 239 0.37 2.16 -13.69
N THR A 240 0.91 1.22 -14.44
CA THR A 240 0.22 -0.05 -14.73
C THR A 240 -0.05 -0.84 -13.45
N TRP A 241 0.92 -0.91 -12.54
CA TRP A 241 0.77 -1.60 -11.27
C TRP A 241 -0.39 -1.03 -10.44
N VAL A 242 -0.44 0.31 -10.27
CA VAL A 242 -1.51 0.93 -9.47
C VAL A 242 -2.88 0.82 -10.15
N GLN A 243 -2.93 0.92 -11.48
CA GLN A 243 -4.17 0.73 -12.26
C GLN A 243 -4.70 -0.71 -12.17
N GLN A 244 -3.82 -1.71 -12.08
CA GLN A 244 -4.22 -3.10 -11.95
C GLN A 244 -4.87 -3.39 -10.58
N TRP A 245 -4.28 -2.85 -9.49
CA TRP A 245 -4.83 -3.02 -8.14
C TRP A 245 -6.03 -2.12 -7.86
N TYR A 246 -6.06 -0.94 -8.48
CA TYR A 246 -7.05 0.10 -8.26
C TYR A 246 -7.64 0.59 -9.58
N PRO A 247 -8.35 -0.25 -10.35
CA PRO A 247 -8.92 0.16 -11.63
C PRO A 247 -10.00 1.24 -11.46
N ALA A 248 -10.02 2.24 -12.33
CA ALA A 248 -11.11 3.22 -12.37
C ALA A 248 -12.45 2.61 -12.78
N GLY A 249 -13.54 3.29 -12.43
CA GLY A 249 -14.88 2.95 -12.91
C GLY A 249 -15.55 1.77 -12.20
N ALA A 250 -15.00 1.29 -11.08
CA ALA A 250 -15.69 0.34 -10.22
C ALA A 250 -16.91 1.02 -9.56
N SER A 251 -18.09 0.87 -10.16
CA SER A 251 -19.35 1.28 -9.56
C SER A 251 -20.07 0.03 -9.03
N PRO A 252 -20.59 0.05 -7.78
CA PRO A 252 -21.39 -1.05 -7.27
C PRO A 252 -22.71 -1.09 -8.04
N ASP A 253 -22.82 -2.03 -8.98
CA ASP A 253 -24.01 -2.23 -9.83
C ASP A 253 -24.88 -3.40 -9.37
N ARG A 254 -24.34 -4.27 -8.50
CA ARG A 254 -25.04 -5.45 -7.99
C ARG A 254 -25.74 -5.14 -6.67
N VAL A 255 -27.03 -5.43 -6.57
CA VAL A 255 -27.75 -5.34 -5.30
C VAL A 255 -27.63 -6.67 -4.57
N LEU A 256 -27.28 -6.65 -3.28
CA LEU A 256 -27.30 -7.82 -2.41
C LEU A 256 -28.50 -7.69 -1.46
N GLU A 257 -29.51 -8.52 -1.71
CA GLU A 257 -30.74 -8.53 -0.93
C GLU A 257 -30.62 -9.42 0.31
N PRO A 258 -31.33 -9.12 1.41
CA PRO A 258 -31.42 -10.01 2.56
C PRO A 258 -31.96 -11.39 2.19
N PHE A 259 -31.35 -12.44 2.75
CA PHE A 259 -31.60 -13.86 2.47
C PHE A 259 -31.30 -14.30 1.03
N ASP A 260 -30.57 -13.50 0.27
CA ASP A 260 -30.12 -13.83 -1.08
C ASP A 260 -28.60 -14.05 -1.13
N SER A 261 -28.16 -14.77 -2.15
CA SER A 261 -26.74 -15.01 -2.43
C SER A 261 -26.38 -14.57 -3.84
N ALA A 262 -25.26 -13.89 -3.98
CA ALA A 262 -24.68 -13.54 -5.27
C ALA A 262 -23.37 -14.29 -5.49
N THR A 263 -23.30 -15.09 -6.55
CA THR A 263 -22.07 -15.78 -6.97
C THR A 263 -21.30 -14.92 -7.97
N VAL A 264 -20.00 -14.81 -7.75
CA VAL A 264 -19.07 -14.12 -8.65
C VAL A 264 -17.88 -15.00 -8.96
N HIS A 265 -17.29 -14.79 -10.14
CA HIS A 265 -16.05 -15.45 -10.55
C HIS A 265 -14.94 -14.40 -10.56
N LEU A 266 -14.05 -14.49 -9.58
CA LEU A 266 -12.98 -13.51 -9.37
C LEU A 266 -11.64 -14.24 -9.23
N GLY A 267 -10.64 -13.76 -9.96
CA GLY A 267 -9.23 -14.12 -9.76
C GLY A 267 -8.58 -13.33 -8.64
N ALA A 268 -7.31 -13.64 -8.35
CA ALA A 268 -6.52 -12.95 -7.34
C ALA A 268 -6.45 -11.43 -7.59
N GLY A 269 -6.69 -10.64 -6.55
CA GLY A 269 -6.72 -9.17 -6.58
C GLY A 269 -8.00 -8.56 -7.15
N GLN A 270 -8.85 -9.33 -7.83
CA GLN A 270 -10.10 -8.83 -8.40
C GLN A 270 -11.14 -8.58 -7.31
N GLN A 271 -12.05 -7.64 -7.59
CA GLN A 271 -13.04 -7.14 -6.65
C GLN A 271 -14.44 -7.14 -7.28
N ALA A 272 -15.45 -7.41 -6.47
CA ALA A 272 -16.85 -7.14 -6.77
C ALA A 272 -17.46 -6.27 -5.66
N ASP A 273 -18.27 -5.30 -6.07
CA ASP A 273 -18.95 -4.39 -5.15
C ASP A 273 -20.46 -4.63 -5.18
N PHE A 274 -21.08 -4.56 -4.01
CA PHE A 274 -22.51 -4.79 -3.83
C PHE A 274 -23.16 -3.62 -3.10
N VAL A 275 -24.29 -3.15 -3.60
CA VAL A 275 -25.16 -2.20 -2.91
C VAL A 275 -26.09 -2.96 -1.98
N ILE A 276 -26.18 -2.52 -0.73
CA ILE A 276 -27.11 -3.07 0.25
C ILE A 276 -28.07 -1.95 0.68
N ARG A 277 -29.37 -2.23 0.57
CA ARG A 277 -30.45 -1.34 1.02
C ARG A 277 -31.34 -2.11 2.01
N PRO A 278 -31.08 -2.01 3.32
CA PRO A 278 -31.82 -2.80 4.31
C PRO A 278 -33.31 -2.46 4.29
N THR A 279 -34.15 -3.49 4.22
CA THR A 279 -35.60 -3.35 4.33
C THR A 279 -36.06 -3.10 5.78
N GLU A 280 -35.21 -3.47 6.75
CA GLU A 280 -35.44 -3.34 8.19
C GLU A 280 -34.16 -2.92 8.93
N SER A 281 -34.33 -2.26 10.08
CA SER A 281 -33.20 -1.88 10.93
C SER A 281 -32.85 -3.03 11.88
N ARG A 282 -31.90 -3.89 11.51
CA ARG A 282 -31.47 -5.04 12.33
C ARG A 282 -29.99 -5.37 12.14
N LYS A 283 -29.51 -6.34 12.93
CA LYS A 283 -28.22 -6.97 12.64
C LYS A 283 -28.37 -7.87 11.42
N TYR A 284 -27.43 -7.74 10.50
CA TYR A 284 -27.27 -8.60 9.35
C TYR A 284 -25.92 -9.29 9.44
N THR A 285 -25.85 -10.52 8.97
CA THR A 285 -24.60 -11.24 8.78
C THR A 285 -24.34 -11.39 7.30
N ILE A 286 -23.23 -10.84 6.84
CA ILE A 286 -22.77 -10.93 5.46
C ILE A 286 -21.54 -11.82 5.45
N SER A 287 -21.56 -12.92 4.70
CA SER A 287 -20.44 -13.85 4.66
C SER A 287 -20.15 -14.35 3.26
N THR A 288 -18.89 -14.68 3.00
CA THR A 288 -18.51 -15.44 1.82
C THR A 288 -18.78 -16.94 2.01
N LYS A 289 -18.92 -17.65 0.89
CA LYS A 289 -18.95 -19.10 0.79
C LYS A 289 -18.13 -19.52 -0.42
N GLY A 290 -17.14 -20.37 -0.18
CA GLY A 290 -16.27 -20.93 -1.20
C GLY A 290 -14.95 -21.40 -0.59
N ALA A 291 -14.01 -21.73 -1.47
CA ALA A 291 -12.64 -22.11 -1.11
C ALA A 291 -11.63 -20.95 -1.31
N SER A 292 -12.11 -19.77 -1.72
CA SER A 292 -11.25 -18.61 -1.94
C SER A 292 -11.04 -17.83 -0.65
N ASP A 293 -9.82 -17.31 -0.45
CA ASP A 293 -9.53 -16.29 0.54
C ASP A 293 -10.06 -14.94 0.06
N ALA A 294 -10.89 -14.28 0.87
CA ALA A 294 -11.58 -13.05 0.56
C ALA A 294 -11.49 -12.00 1.68
N LEU A 295 -11.37 -10.74 1.25
CA LEU A 295 -11.55 -9.57 2.09
C LEU A 295 -12.95 -9.01 1.86
N LEU A 296 -13.74 -8.89 2.92
CA LEU A 296 -14.98 -8.10 2.95
C LEU A 296 -14.72 -6.75 3.61
N VAL A 297 -15.22 -5.67 2.99
CA VAL A 297 -15.19 -4.33 3.57
C VAL A 297 -16.56 -3.69 3.43
N LEU A 298 -17.14 -3.26 4.53
CA LEU A 298 -18.45 -2.64 4.57
C LEU A 298 -18.32 -1.12 4.76
N PHE A 299 -18.99 -0.37 3.89
CA PHE A 299 -19.11 1.08 3.94
C PHE A 299 -20.57 1.50 4.05
N GLU A 300 -20.84 2.59 4.77
CA GLU A 300 -22.09 3.33 4.72
C GLU A 300 -21.97 4.47 3.72
N GLN A 301 -22.97 4.66 2.86
CA GLN A 301 -23.06 5.87 2.04
C GLN A 301 -23.64 6.99 2.88
N ALA A 302 -22.80 7.95 3.26
CA ALA A 302 -23.19 9.10 4.07
C ALA A 302 -22.66 10.38 3.40
N ASP A 303 -23.53 11.39 3.27
CA ASP A 303 -23.18 12.69 2.67
C ASP A 303 -22.56 12.59 1.26
N GLY A 304 -22.98 11.59 0.49
CA GLY A 304 -22.49 11.33 -0.87
C GLY A 304 -21.20 10.50 -0.95
N GLU A 305 -20.68 10.02 0.17
CA GLU A 305 -19.37 9.38 0.24
C GLU A 305 -19.40 8.07 1.07
N PRO A 306 -18.65 7.03 0.65
CA PRO A 306 -18.53 5.81 1.44
C PRO A 306 -17.69 6.04 2.70
N ARG A 307 -18.30 5.88 3.88
CA ARG A 307 -17.65 5.86 5.19
C ARG A 307 -17.41 4.43 5.63
N TYR A 308 -16.17 4.10 5.97
CA TYR A 308 -15.80 2.77 6.46
C TYR A 308 -16.56 2.42 7.75
N LEU A 309 -17.10 1.21 7.84
CA LEU A 309 -17.72 0.69 9.05
C LEU A 309 -16.89 -0.42 9.68
N THR A 310 -16.57 -1.45 8.90
CA THR A 310 -15.87 -2.64 9.37
C THR A 310 -15.34 -3.46 8.19
N ALA A 311 -14.41 -4.36 8.44
CA ALA A 311 -13.92 -5.35 7.49
C ALA A 311 -13.71 -6.70 8.17
N ASP A 312 -13.66 -7.76 7.38
CA ASP A 312 -13.15 -9.05 7.81
C ASP A 312 -12.35 -9.68 6.65
N ASP A 313 -11.21 -10.25 6.99
CA ASP A 313 -10.26 -10.85 6.06
C ASP A 313 -10.00 -12.27 6.56
N ASP A 314 -10.41 -13.27 5.79
CA ASP A 314 -10.24 -14.68 6.14
C ASP A 314 -8.91 -15.27 5.61
N SER A 315 -8.07 -14.43 5.02
CA SER A 315 -6.88 -14.86 4.30
C SER A 315 -5.93 -15.71 5.14
N GLY A 316 -5.67 -16.92 4.66
CA GLY A 316 -4.79 -17.86 5.33
C GLY A 316 -5.42 -18.51 6.56
N GLU A 317 -6.72 -18.34 6.77
CA GLU A 317 -7.51 -19.06 7.74
C GLU A 317 -8.31 -20.17 7.04
N GLU A 318 -8.77 -21.17 7.81
CA GLU A 318 -9.64 -22.24 7.29
C GLU A 318 -11.11 -21.91 7.55
N ARG A 319 -11.50 -20.66 7.24
CA ARG A 319 -12.85 -20.13 7.38
C ARG A 319 -13.19 -19.22 6.20
N ASN A 320 -14.43 -18.76 6.15
CA ASN A 320 -14.86 -17.72 5.22
C ASN A 320 -15.00 -16.38 5.95
N ALA A 321 -14.82 -15.28 5.23
CA ALA A 321 -15.00 -13.92 5.70
C ALA A 321 -16.46 -13.69 6.11
N SER A 322 -16.67 -13.01 7.23
CA SER A 322 -17.98 -12.78 7.83
C SER A 322 -18.00 -11.47 8.60
N ILE A 323 -18.91 -10.59 8.20
CA ILE A 323 -19.21 -9.33 8.88
C ILE A 323 -20.58 -9.45 9.52
N THR A 324 -20.67 -9.17 10.83
CA THR A 324 -21.95 -8.96 11.51
C THR A 324 -22.07 -7.51 11.94
N HIS A 325 -22.99 -6.77 11.34
CA HIS A 325 -23.18 -5.34 11.62
C HIS A 325 -24.66 -4.96 11.67
N LYS A 326 -25.00 -3.94 12.46
CA LYS A 326 -26.36 -3.40 12.47
C LYS A 326 -26.51 -2.42 11.31
N LEU A 327 -27.40 -2.75 10.38
CA LEU A 327 -27.76 -1.85 9.29
C LEU A 327 -29.11 -1.20 9.59
N PHE A 328 -29.26 0.04 9.16
CA PHE A 328 -30.46 0.85 9.38
C PHE A 328 -31.25 1.00 8.09
N LYS A 329 -32.56 0.74 8.17
CA LYS A 329 -33.52 1.00 7.10
C LYS A 329 -33.45 2.46 6.65
N GLY A 330 -33.56 2.69 5.35
CA GLY A 330 -33.51 4.02 4.75
C GLY A 330 -32.09 4.57 4.54
N ARG A 331 -31.06 3.81 4.92
CA ARG A 331 -29.66 4.08 4.58
C ARG A 331 -29.19 3.14 3.47
N SER A 332 -28.09 3.49 2.81
CA SER A 332 -27.47 2.68 1.76
C SER A 332 -26.05 2.32 2.17
N TYR A 333 -25.64 1.11 1.83
CA TYR A 333 -24.31 0.59 2.15
C TYR A 333 -23.67 0.01 0.89
N VAL A 334 -22.34 -0.02 0.88
CA VAL A 334 -21.55 -0.71 -0.14
C VAL A 334 -20.70 -1.75 0.53
N LEU A 335 -20.86 -2.99 0.12
CA LEU A 335 -19.97 -4.08 0.47
C LEU A 335 -18.99 -4.29 -0.66
N ARG A 336 -17.70 -4.19 -0.37
CA ARG A 336 -16.63 -4.54 -1.31
C ARG A 336 -16.09 -5.91 -0.93
N MET A 337 -16.04 -6.81 -1.90
CA MET A 337 -15.41 -8.11 -1.76
C MET A 337 -14.24 -8.21 -2.72
N ARG A 338 -13.02 -8.37 -2.18
CA ARG A 338 -11.84 -8.73 -2.97
C ARG A 338 -11.48 -10.18 -2.74
N VAL A 339 -11.11 -10.90 -3.80
CA VAL A 339 -10.47 -12.21 -3.68
C VAL A 339 -8.97 -12.03 -3.57
N ASN A 340 -8.40 -12.45 -2.45
CA ASN A 340 -6.96 -12.42 -2.22
C ASN A 340 -6.29 -13.65 -2.86
N TYR A 341 -6.89 -14.83 -2.67
CA TYR A 341 -6.48 -16.08 -3.34
C TYR A 341 -7.70 -16.85 -3.84
N PRO A 342 -7.83 -17.11 -5.15
CA PRO A 342 -8.98 -17.83 -5.70
C PRO A 342 -8.85 -19.34 -5.43
N GLY A 343 -9.94 -19.96 -4.98
CA GLY A 343 -10.06 -21.42 -5.00
C GLY A 343 -10.21 -21.97 -6.43
N ASP A 344 -10.14 -23.28 -6.60
CA ASP A 344 -10.08 -23.97 -7.91
C ASP A 344 -11.14 -23.53 -8.93
N SER A 345 -12.36 -23.20 -8.48
CA SER A 345 -13.46 -22.78 -9.36
C SER A 345 -13.49 -21.28 -9.64
N SER A 346 -12.66 -20.47 -8.95
CA SER A 346 -12.73 -19.01 -8.82
C SER A 346 -14.08 -18.46 -8.32
N ALA A 347 -15.05 -19.35 -8.03
CA ALA A 347 -16.39 -18.97 -7.67
C ALA A 347 -16.47 -18.70 -6.16
N VAL A 348 -16.98 -17.52 -5.81
CA VAL A 348 -17.26 -17.12 -4.43
C VAL A 348 -18.69 -16.62 -4.37
N ALA A 349 -19.47 -17.17 -3.45
CA ALA A 349 -20.79 -16.66 -3.16
C ALA A 349 -20.73 -15.71 -1.97
N VAL A 350 -21.40 -14.56 -2.08
CA VAL A 350 -21.65 -13.65 -0.96
C VAL A 350 -23.10 -13.82 -0.55
N LEU A 351 -23.33 -14.06 0.73
CA LEU A 351 -24.65 -14.29 1.32
C LEU A 351 -24.90 -13.24 2.40
N MET A 352 -26.12 -12.70 2.43
CA MET A 352 -26.59 -11.80 3.48
C MET A 352 -27.79 -12.43 4.19
N ILE A 353 -27.76 -12.51 5.53
CA ILE A 353 -28.86 -13.07 6.37
C ILE A 353 -29.31 -12.05 7.40
#